data_AF-A0A7C3MB58-F1
#
_entry.id   AF-A0A7C3MB58-F1
#
_cell.length_a   1.000
_cell.length_b   1.000
_cell.length_c   1.000
_cell.angle_alpha   90.00
_cell.angle_beta   90.00
_cell.angle_gamma   90.00
#
_symmetry.space_group_name_H-M   'P 1'
#
loop_
_entity.id
_entity.type
_entity.pdbx_description
1 polymer ?
#
loop_
_entity_poly.entity_id
_entity_poly.type
_entity_poly.pdbx_seq_one_letter_code
_entity_poly.pdbx_strand_id
1 'polypeptide(L)'
;FETMIFLHLQVYSEFLTPKGKLYYYRSVSGKEVDFIFEWGRRLLAFEVKLTEKPAVKDIKNLIDFVEENPNTVRGVLIYNGESVRYLHSKVIAVPWWWL
;
A
#
# COMPACT_ATOMS: atom_id res chain seq x y z
N PHE A 1 -12.86 7.18 1.50
CA PHE A 1 -11.90 6.38 2.28
C PHE A 1 -10.50 6.53 1.68
N GLU A 2 -10.29 6.15 0.41
CA GLU A 2 -9.03 6.35 -0.33
C GLU A 2 -8.45 7.78 -0.23
N THR A 3 -9.25 8.83 -0.45
CA THR A 3 -8.77 10.23 -0.35
C THR A 3 -8.23 10.58 1.03
N MET A 4 -8.85 10.06 2.10
CA MET A 4 -8.37 10.29 3.47
C MET A 4 -7.01 9.62 3.69
N ILE A 5 -6.87 8.38 3.22
CA ILE A 5 -5.60 7.65 3.26
C ILE A 5 -4.52 8.38 2.45
N PHE A 6 -4.85 8.84 1.24
CA PHE A 6 -3.95 9.63 0.41
C PHE A 6 -3.41 10.85 1.16
N LEU A 7 -4.29 11.61 1.85
CA LEU A 7 -3.87 12.77 2.63
C LEU A 7 -2.93 12.40 3.79
N HIS A 8 -3.20 11.29 4.50
CA HIS A 8 -2.28 10.80 5.54
C HIS A 8 -0.90 10.47 4.95
N LEU A 9 -0.87 9.68 3.87
CA LEU A 9 0.38 9.32 3.20
C LEU A 9 1.12 10.55 2.68
N GLN A 10 0.39 11.54 2.16
CA GLN A 10 0.99 12.78 1.64
C GLN A 10 1.67 13.55 2.78
N VAL A 11 1.01 13.69 3.92
CA VAL A 11 1.62 14.29 5.11
C VAL A 11 2.90 13.56 5.48
N TYR A 12 2.88 12.23 5.56
CA TYR A 12 4.09 11.45 5.85
C TYR A 12 5.21 11.64 4.83
N SER A 13 4.89 11.72 3.53
CA SER A 13 5.89 11.94 2.48
C SER A 13 6.67 13.23 2.67
N GLU A 14 6.03 14.29 3.19
CA GLU A 14 6.68 15.58 3.42
C GLU A 14 7.59 15.60 4.66
N PHE A 15 7.33 14.75 5.65
CA PHE A 15 8.11 14.69 6.90
C PHE A 15 9.37 13.82 6.82
N LEU A 16 9.52 12.97 5.81
CA LEU A 16 10.69 12.10 5.66
C LEU A 16 11.91 12.86 5.10
N THR A 17 13.11 12.38 5.45
CA THR A 17 14.37 12.82 4.85
C THR A 17 15.11 11.61 4.26
N PRO A 18 15.32 11.52 2.92
CA PRO A 18 14.75 12.39 1.90
C PRO A 18 13.22 12.33 1.89
N LYS A 19 12.57 13.35 1.31
CA LYS A 19 11.11 13.35 1.17
C LYS A 19 10.64 12.10 0.44
N GLY A 20 9.54 11.54 0.92
CA GLY A 20 8.83 10.50 0.21
C GLY A 20 8.18 11.05 -1.05
N LYS A 21 7.85 10.18 -1.99
CA LYS A 21 7.04 10.54 -3.16
C LYS A 21 5.90 9.55 -3.31
N LEU A 22 4.73 10.08 -3.67
CA LEU A 22 3.53 9.30 -3.88
C LEU A 22 3.15 9.27 -5.35
N TYR A 23 2.78 8.08 -5.81
CA TYR A 23 2.38 7.82 -7.19
C TYR A 23 1.14 6.95 -7.23
N TYR A 24 0.34 7.12 -8.28
CA TYR A 24 -0.63 6.11 -8.70
C TYR A 24 0.07 5.11 -9.62
N TYR A 25 -0.30 3.84 -9.55
CA TYR A 25 0.30 2.81 -10.38
C TYR A 25 -0.73 2.09 -11.26
N ARG A 26 -0.40 1.98 -12.54
CA ARG A 26 -1.09 1.16 -13.51
C ARG A 26 -0.08 0.49 -14.43
N SER A 27 -0.11 -0.83 -14.52
CA SER A 27 0.75 -1.59 -15.44
C SER A 27 0.24 -1.51 -16.88
N VAL A 28 1.09 -1.86 -17.84
CA VAL A 28 0.71 -1.98 -19.26
C VAL A 28 -0.37 -3.05 -19.46
N SER A 29 -0.37 -4.09 -18.64
CA SER A 29 -1.39 -5.16 -18.63
C SER A 29 -2.67 -4.79 -17.88
N GLY A 30 -2.78 -3.55 -17.37
CA GLY A 30 -3.98 -3.04 -16.72
C GLY A 30 -4.11 -3.40 -15.24
N LYS A 31 -3.06 -3.91 -14.58
CA LYS A 31 -3.04 -4.12 -13.13
C LYS A 31 -2.88 -2.78 -12.41
N GLU A 32 -3.57 -2.60 -11.30
CA GLU A 32 -3.62 -1.33 -10.56
C GLU A 32 -3.23 -1.52 -9.10
N VAL A 33 -2.51 -0.55 -8.57
CA VAL A 33 -2.26 -0.40 -7.13
C VAL A 33 -2.56 1.05 -6.78
N ASP A 34 -3.37 1.28 -5.76
CA ASP A 34 -3.89 2.61 -5.43
C ASP A 34 -2.77 3.63 -5.21
N PHE A 35 -1.77 3.29 -4.39
CA PHE A 35 -0.64 4.19 -4.13
C PHE A 35 0.70 3.47 -4.03
N ILE A 36 1.74 4.06 -4.61
CA ILE A 36 3.13 3.68 -4.40
C ILE A 36 3.82 4.81 -3.66
N PHE A 37 4.45 4.47 -2.53
CA PHE A 37 5.28 5.39 -1.76
C PHE A 37 6.75 5.04 -1.97
N GLU A 38 7.47 5.94 -2.63
CA GLU A 38 8.92 5.84 -2.83
C GLU A 38 9.64 6.60 -1.71
N TRP A 39 10.60 5.94 -1.07
CA TRP A 39 11.52 6.57 -0.14
C TRP A 39 12.96 6.14 -0.41
N GLY A 40 13.74 7.06 -0.99
CA GLY A 40 15.09 6.76 -1.45
C GLY A 40 15.08 5.72 -2.57
N ARG A 41 15.54 4.49 -2.27
CA ARG A 41 15.54 3.35 -3.21
C ARG A 41 14.48 2.29 -2.89
N ARG A 42 13.67 2.52 -1.85
CA ARG A 42 12.70 1.56 -1.33
C ARG A 42 11.30 1.96 -1.74
N LEU A 43 10.45 0.97 -1.99
CA LEU A 43 9.04 1.16 -2.29
C LEU A 43 8.15 0.53 -1.21
N LEU A 44 7.03 1.17 -0.94
CA LEU A 44 5.86 0.57 -0.30
C LEU A 44 4.68 0.68 -1.27
N ALA A 45 3.93 -0.40 -1.41
CA ALA A 45 2.75 -0.46 -2.26
C ALA A 45 1.51 -0.52 -1.36
N PHE A 46 0.51 0.32 -1.63
CA PHE A 46 -0.70 0.43 -0.82
C PHE A 46 -1.93 0.14 -1.66
N GLU A 47 -2.80 -0.71 -1.11
CA GLU A 47 -4.17 -0.91 -1.57
C GLU A 47 -5.09 -0.48 -0.43
N VAL A 48 -6.22 0.16 -0.75
CA VAL A 48 -7.16 0.67 0.23
C VAL A 48 -8.52 0.02 0.00
N LYS A 49 -9.07 -0.63 1.02
CA LYS A 49 -10.40 -1.26 0.95
C LYS A 49 -11.25 -0.91 2.15
N LEU A 50 -12.44 -0.38 1.89
CA LEU A 50 -13.46 -0.20 2.92
C LEU A 50 -14.16 -1.54 3.21
N THR A 51 -13.45 -2.45 3.85
CA THR A 51 -13.93 -3.77 4.30
C THR A 51 -13.45 -4.03 5.72
N GLU A 52 -14.22 -4.79 6.51
CA GLU A 52 -13.82 -5.28 7.83
C GLU A 52 -13.10 -6.64 7.75
N LYS A 53 -13.27 -7.36 6.64
CA LYS A 53 -12.78 -8.73 6.45
C LYS A 53 -11.92 -8.79 5.18
N PRO A 54 -10.68 -8.31 5.24
CA PRO A 54 -9.78 -8.36 4.10
C PRO A 54 -9.38 -9.81 3.83
N ALA A 55 -9.26 -10.17 2.57
CA ALA A 55 -8.93 -11.51 2.10
C ALA A 55 -7.79 -11.48 1.08
N VAL A 56 -7.22 -12.66 0.79
CA VAL A 56 -6.09 -12.81 -0.15
C VAL A 56 -6.43 -12.27 -1.55
N LYS A 57 -7.70 -12.38 -1.97
CA LYS A 57 -8.15 -11.82 -3.26
C LYS A 57 -7.97 -10.30 -3.36
N ASP A 58 -8.01 -9.59 -2.23
CA ASP A 58 -7.93 -8.14 -2.17
C ASP A 58 -6.47 -7.64 -2.29
N ILE A 59 -5.50 -8.56 -2.21
CA ILE A 59 -4.06 -8.24 -2.28
C ILE A 59 -3.37 -8.78 -3.53
N LYS A 60 -4.14 -9.32 -4.50
CA LYS A 60 -3.56 -9.94 -5.70
C LYS A 60 -2.66 -8.96 -6.46
N ASN A 61 -3.14 -7.73 -6.66
CA ASN A 61 -2.36 -6.70 -7.36
C ASN A 61 -1.12 -6.27 -6.56
N LEU A 62 -1.19 -6.25 -5.22
CA LEU A 62 -0.03 -5.98 -4.37
C LEU A 62 1.02 -7.09 -4.48
N ILE A 63 0.61 -8.35 -4.53
CA ILE A 63 1.52 -9.49 -4.71
C ILE A 63 2.24 -9.34 -6.06
N ASP A 64 1.48 -9.17 -7.13
CA ASP A 64 2.01 -8.99 -8.48
C ASP A 64 3.01 -7.81 -8.55
N PHE A 65 2.65 -6.66 -7.97
CA PHE A 65 3.54 -5.49 -7.94
C PHE A 65 4.84 -5.76 -7.19
N VAL A 66 4.77 -6.40 -6.03
CA VAL A 66 5.94 -6.70 -5.19
C VAL A 66 6.87 -7.71 -5.87
N GLU A 67 6.33 -8.65 -6.64
CA GLU A 67 7.12 -9.60 -7.43
C GLU A 67 7.82 -8.93 -8.61
N GLU A 68 7.14 -8.01 -9.28
CA GLU A 68 7.67 -7.24 -10.41
C GLU A 68 8.67 -6.15 -9.98
N ASN A 69 8.65 -5.72 -8.71
CA ASN A 69 9.49 -4.63 -8.18
C ASN A 69 10.30 -5.09 -6.94
N PRO A 70 11.50 -5.69 -7.12
CA PRO A 70 12.28 -6.29 -6.03
C PRO A 70 12.72 -5.35 -4.91
N ASN A 71 12.75 -4.04 -5.17
CA ASN A 71 13.06 -2.99 -4.18
C ASN A 71 11.85 -2.63 -3.29
N THR A 72 10.70 -3.26 -3.51
CA THR A 72 9.52 -3.11 -2.66
C THR A 72 9.73 -3.82 -1.34
N VAL A 73 9.68 -3.05 -0.26
CA VAL A 73 9.85 -3.55 1.10
C VAL A 73 8.65 -4.41 1.48
N ARG A 74 7.43 -3.94 1.18
CA ARG A 74 6.18 -4.60 1.53
C ARG A 74 4.99 -4.02 0.77
N GLY A 75 3.99 -4.86 0.49
CA GLY A 75 2.63 -4.42 0.16
C GLY A 75 1.79 -4.25 1.42
N VAL A 76 0.94 -3.23 1.45
CA VAL A 76 0.13 -2.87 2.62
C VAL A 76 -1.31 -2.68 2.17
N LEU A 77 -2.20 -3.54 2.67
CA LEU A 77 -3.64 -3.36 2.51
C LEU A 77 -4.17 -2.56 3.69
N ILE A 78 -4.66 -1.34 3.44
CA ILE A 78 -5.28 -0.50 4.46
C ILE A 78 -6.77 -0.80 4.46
N TYR A 79 -7.33 -1.17 5.62
CA TYR A 79 -8.71 -1.62 5.71
C TYR A 79 -9.45 -1.09 6.95
N ASN A 80 -10.77 -1.29 6.98
CA ASN A 80 -11.65 -0.86 8.06
C ASN A 80 -11.87 -1.97 9.10
N GLY A 81 -10.79 -2.46 9.72
CA GLY A 81 -10.90 -3.43 10.82
C GLY A 81 -10.12 -3.01 12.06
N GLU A 82 -9.79 -4.00 12.87
CA GLU A 82 -9.34 -3.77 14.26
C GLU A 82 -7.95 -4.36 14.57
N SER A 83 -7.34 -5.09 13.62
CA SER A 83 -6.06 -5.76 13.87
C SER A 83 -5.17 -5.80 12.64
N VAL A 84 -3.86 -5.83 12.85
CA VAL A 84 -2.91 -6.13 11.78
C VAL A 84 -3.00 -7.63 11.43
N ARG A 85 -3.05 -7.96 10.15
CA ARG A 85 -3.11 -9.34 9.66
C ARG A 85 -2.02 -9.60 8.63
N TYR A 86 -1.37 -10.75 8.71
CA TYR A 86 -0.46 -11.22 7.67
C TYR A 86 -1.27 -11.98 6.63
N LEU A 87 -1.41 -11.41 5.43
CA LEU A 87 -2.16 -12.04 4.33
C LEU A 87 -1.23 -12.76 3.34
N HIS A 88 0.03 -12.35 3.26
CA HIS A 88 1.07 -12.98 2.45
C HIS A 88 2.47 -12.69 3.04
N SER A 89 3.50 -13.43 2.64
CA SER A 89 4.88 -13.26 3.12
C SER A 89 5.39 -11.81 3.00
N LYS A 90 5.00 -11.14 1.91
CA LYS A 90 5.32 -9.73 1.62
C LYS A 90 4.12 -8.77 1.66
N VAL A 91 2.96 -9.19 2.18
CA VAL A 91 1.79 -8.30 2.29
C VAL A 91 1.14 -8.39 3.66
N ILE A 92 0.93 -7.23 4.28
CA ILE A 92 0.20 -7.08 5.55
C ILE A 92 -1.08 -6.29 5.30
N ALA A 93 -2.13 -6.60 6.06
CA ALA A 93 -3.32 -5.77 6.16
C ALA A 93 -3.31 -5.02 7.48
N VAL A 94 -3.57 -3.72 7.44
CA VAL A 94 -3.48 -2.82 8.59
C VAL A 94 -4.75 -1.98 8.71
N PRO A 95 -5.29 -1.78 9.93
CA PRO A 95 -6.38 -0.84 10.13
C PRO A 95 -5.98 0.58 9.74
N TRP A 96 -6.90 1.36 9.18
CA TRP A 96 -6.61 2.75 8.78
C TRP A 96 -6.19 3.65 9.95
N TRP A 97 -6.66 3.38 11.16
CA TRP A 97 -6.28 4.14 12.37
C TRP A 97 -4.84 3.86 12.83
N TRP A 98 -4.17 2.88 12.21
CA TRP A 98 -2.77 2.58 12.46
C TRP A 98 -1.80 3.44 11.62
N LEU A 99 -2.35 4.25 10.70
CA LEU A 99 -1.59 5.21 9.89
C LEU A 99 -1.41 6.53 10.61
#